data_AF-A0A965VD73-F1
#
_entry.id   AF-A0A965VD73-F1
#
_cell.length_a   1.000
_cell.length_b   1.000
_cell.length_c   1.000
_cell.angle_alpha   90.00
_cell.angle_beta   90.00
_cell.angle_gamma   90.00
#
_symmetry.space_group_name_H-M   'P 1'
#
loop_
_entity.id
_entity.type
_entity.pdbx_description
1 polymer ?
#
loop_
_entity_poly.entity_id
_entity_poly.type
_entity_poly.pdbx_seq_one_letter_code
_entity_poly.pdbx_strand_id
1 'polypeptide(L)'
;GSNDLQSLYVANNVCKAVEYFRSMGGNVGVAGMIVNKDDGTGEASAFAAAVDIPVLCAIPADEDIRRKSANYQIIGRPGTQWASLFEELALNVAEAPPRRPKPLDQDGLLGLFSPEDTGGNVTLIPATQADLRGGNFVPKPSLEVIYDAV
;
A
#
# COMPACT_ATOMS: atom_id res chain seq x y z
N GLY A 1 4.24 -9.61 -5.01
CA GLY A 1 2.89 -9.95 -5.48
C GLY A 1 2.38 -8.87 -6.41
N SER A 2 1.16 -9.02 -6.91
CA SER A 2 0.41 -7.97 -7.61
C SER A 2 -0.11 -6.89 -6.65
N ASN A 3 -0.28 -7.25 -5.37
CA ASN A 3 -0.70 -6.39 -4.27
C ASN A 3 0.50 -5.81 -3.51
N ASP A 4 1.50 -5.31 -4.24
CA ASP A 4 2.73 -4.82 -3.60
C ASP A 4 2.52 -3.47 -2.88
N LEU A 5 3.41 -3.16 -1.95
CA LEU A 5 3.39 -1.94 -1.14
C LEU A 5 3.25 -0.67 -2.00
N GLN A 6 3.86 -0.64 -3.18
CA GLN A 6 3.80 0.50 -4.09
C GLN A 6 2.38 0.70 -4.66
N SER A 7 1.71 -0.38 -5.06
CA SER A 7 0.33 -0.31 -5.56
C SER A 7 -0.63 0.22 -4.49
N LEU A 8 -0.53 -0.26 -3.25
CA LEU A 8 -1.39 0.21 -2.15
C LEU A 8 -1.03 1.64 -1.71
N TYR A 9 0.25 2.03 -1.79
CA TYR A 9 0.66 3.42 -1.56
C TYR A 9 0.02 4.37 -2.57
N VAL A 10 0.01 4.00 -3.85
CA VAL A 10 -0.66 4.78 -4.91
C VAL A 10 -2.17 4.85 -4.65
N ALA A 11 -2.82 3.73 -4.31
CA ALA A 11 -4.24 3.71 -3.98
C ALA A 11 -4.57 4.61 -2.76
N ASN A 12 -3.71 4.63 -1.74
CA ASN A 12 -3.84 5.50 -0.59
C ASN A 12 -3.71 6.99 -0.97
N ASN A 13 -2.83 7.32 -1.91
CA ASN A 13 -2.71 8.70 -2.41
C ASN A 13 -3.94 9.16 -3.22
N VAL A 14 -4.62 8.24 -3.91
CA VAL A 14 -5.93 8.53 -4.52
C VAL A 14 -6.96 8.86 -3.44
N CYS A 15 -6.96 8.13 -2.32
CA CYS A 15 -7.84 8.45 -1.18
C CYS A 15 -7.53 9.85 -0.61
N LYS A 16 -6.24 10.22 -0.47
CA LYS A 16 -5.83 11.57 -0.04
C LYS A 16 -6.28 12.65 -1.02
N ALA A 17 -6.21 12.38 -2.33
CA ALA A 17 -6.67 13.32 -3.35
C ALA A 17 -8.18 13.59 -3.22
N VAL A 18 -8.99 12.58 -2.87
CA VAL A 18 -10.42 12.78 -2.60
C VAL A 18 -10.64 13.73 -1.43
N GLU A 19 -9.92 13.58 -0.31
CA GLU A 19 -10.03 14.52 0.81
C GLU A 19 -9.63 15.94 0.39
N TYR A 20 -8.54 16.07 -0.38
CA TYR A 20 -8.08 17.36 -0.90
C TYR A 20 -9.15 18.05 -1.74
N PHE A 21 -9.69 17.39 -2.77
CA PHE A 21 -10.71 17.97 -3.64
C PHE A 21 -12.02 18.30 -2.91
N ARG A 22 -12.41 17.50 -1.92
CA ARG A 22 -13.59 17.81 -1.09
C ARG A 22 -13.38 19.03 -0.21
N SER A 23 -12.18 19.25 0.33
CA SER A 23 -11.88 20.46 1.10
C SER A 23 -11.98 21.74 0.28
N MET A 24 -11.82 21.64 -1.05
CA MET A 24 -12.02 22.74 -2.01
C MET A 24 -13.48 22.85 -2.52
N GLY A 25 -14.43 22.11 -1.92
CA GLY A 25 -15.85 22.13 -2.32
C GLY A 25 -16.22 21.21 -3.49
N GLY A 26 -15.32 20.34 -3.94
CA GLY A 26 -15.59 19.35 -4.98
C GLY A 26 -16.49 18.19 -4.51
N ASN A 27 -17.31 17.66 -5.42
CA ASN A 27 -18.10 16.45 -5.20
C ASN A 27 -17.39 15.23 -5.81
N VAL A 28 -16.40 14.70 -5.09
CA VAL A 28 -15.63 13.52 -5.51
C VAL A 28 -15.61 12.46 -4.42
N GLY A 29 -15.51 11.21 -4.83
CA GLY A 29 -15.39 10.04 -3.97
C GLY A 29 -14.75 8.86 -4.70
N VAL A 30 -14.43 7.82 -3.94
CA VAL A 30 -13.97 6.53 -4.47
C VAL A 30 -15.16 5.58 -4.50
N ALA A 31 -15.51 5.04 -5.67
CA ALA A 31 -16.60 4.08 -5.80
C ALA A 31 -16.23 2.71 -5.19
N GLY A 32 -14.98 2.29 -5.37
CA GLY A 32 -14.44 1.04 -4.86
C GLY A 32 -13.06 0.75 -5.44
N MET A 33 -12.57 -0.46 -5.19
CA MET A 33 -11.28 -0.94 -5.67
C MET A 33 -11.45 -2.17 -6.55
N ILE A 34 -10.66 -2.27 -7.62
CA ILE A 34 -10.52 -3.48 -8.43
C ILE A 34 -9.17 -4.09 -8.08
N VAL A 35 -9.18 -5.33 -7.58
CA VAL A 35 -7.95 -6.08 -7.31
C VAL A 35 -7.59 -6.81 -8.60
N ASN A 36 -6.54 -6.37 -9.28
CA ASN A 36 -6.13 -6.96 -10.54
C ASN A 36 -4.94 -7.90 -10.31
N LYS A 37 -4.98 -9.08 -10.95
CA LYS A 37 -3.99 -10.16 -10.76
C LYS A 37 -3.97 -10.61 -9.30
N ASP A 38 -5.12 -10.75 -8.66
CA ASP A 38 -5.24 -11.19 -7.28
C ASP A 38 -4.51 -12.52 -7.06
N ASP A 39 -3.49 -12.48 -6.21
CA ASP A 39 -2.66 -13.61 -5.81
C ASP A 39 -3.13 -14.23 -4.48
N GLY A 40 -4.23 -13.74 -3.91
CA GLY A 40 -4.89 -14.31 -2.73
C GLY A 40 -4.20 -13.98 -1.41
N THR A 41 -3.24 -13.06 -1.41
CA THR A 41 -2.48 -12.64 -0.23
C THR A 41 -3.32 -11.75 0.72
N GLY A 42 -4.32 -11.04 0.17
CA GLY A 42 -5.38 -10.38 0.94
C GLY A 42 -5.10 -8.94 1.40
N GLU A 43 -3.90 -8.38 1.15
CA GLU A 43 -3.54 -7.02 1.56
C GLU A 43 -4.41 -5.98 0.86
N ALA A 44 -4.77 -6.22 -0.40
CA ALA A 44 -5.69 -5.35 -1.14
C ALA A 44 -7.08 -5.32 -0.48
N SER A 45 -7.64 -6.49 -0.13
CA SER A 45 -8.92 -6.56 0.60
C SER A 45 -8.83 -5.88 1.97
N ALA A 46 -7.71 -6.06 2.68
CA ALA A 46 -7.46 -5.40 3.95
C ALA A 46 -7.38 -3.87 3.79
N PHE A 47 -6.71 -3.38 2.74
CA PHE A 47 -6.66 -1.95 2.42
C PHE A 47 -8.04 -1.37 2.14
N ALA A 48 -8.84 -2.03 1.27
CA ALA A 48 -10.20 -1.58 0.95
C ALA A 48 -11.07 -1.48 2.22
N ALA A 49 -11.00 -2.48 3.10
CA ALA A 49 -11.69 -2.45 4.38
C ALA A 49 -11.20 -1.31 5.28
N ALA A 50 -9.88 -1.10 5.36
CA ALA A 50 -9.26 -0.09 6.22
C ALA A 50 -9.62 1.34 5.80
N VAL A 51 -9.73 1.61 4.50
CA VAL A 51 -10.11 2.93 3.96
C VAL A 51 -11.62 3.10 3.70
N ASP A 52 -12.44 2.11 4.06
CA ASP A 52 -13.91 2.09 3.90
C ASP A 52 -14.40 2.23 2.44
N ILE A 53 -13.84 1.40 1.55
CA ILE A 53 -14.29 1.26 0.15
C ILE A 53 -14.59 -0.20 -0.18
N PRO A 54 -15.59 -0.49 -1.04
CA PRO A 54 -15.86 -1.87 -1.46
C PRO A 54 -14.80 -2.35 -2.46
N VAL A 55 -14.52 -3.65 -2.45
CA VAL A 55 -13.87 -4.32 -3.58
C VAL A 55 -14.95 -4.63 -4.63
N LEU A 56 -14.83 -4.05 -5.82
CA LEU A 56 -15.81 -4.20 -6.90
C LEU A 56 -15.59 -5.49 -7.71
N CYS A 57 -14.35 -5.96 -7.75
CA CYS A 57 -13.96 -7.18 -8.45
C CYS A 57 -12.54 -7.59 -8.01
N ALA A 58 -12.31 -8.90 -7.94
CA ALA A 58 -10.99 -9.49 -7.82
C ALA A 58 -10.72 -10.34 -9.07
N ILE A 59 -9.85 -9.85 -9.95
CA ILE A 59 -9.45 -10.52 -11.18
C ILE A 59 -8.27 -11.43 -10.84
N PRO A 60 -8.37 -12.76 -11.00
CA PRO A 60 -7.36 -13.68 -10.52
C PRO A 60 -6.04 -13.58 -11.30
N ALA A 61 -4.95 -14.00 -10.65
CA ALA A 61 -3.68 -14.27 -11.31
C ALA A 61 -3.76 -15.53 -12.20
N ASP A 62 -4.40 -15.42 -13.37
CA ASP A 62 -4.65 -16.53 -14.31
C ASP A 62 -3.85 -16.39 -15.62
N GLU A 63 -3.33 -17.52 -16.14
CA GLU A 63 -2.52 -17.53 -17.35
C GLU A 63 -3.32 -17.24 -18.63
N ASP A 64 -4.60 -17.62 -18.71
CA ASP A 64 -5.43 -17.28 -19.86
C ASP A 64 -5.70 -15.77 -19.92
N ILE A 65 -6.00 -15.15 -18.77
CA ILE A 65 -6.13 -13.68 -18.64
C ILE A 65 -4.82 -13.00 -19.06
N ARG A 66 -3.69 -13.46 -18.50
CA ARG A 66 -2.36 -12.92 -18.81
C ARG A 66 -2.04 -13.02 -20.30
N ARG A 67 -2.27 -14.18 -20.92
CA ARG A 67 -2.02 -14.42 -22.35
C ARG A 67 -2.92 -13.58 -23.24
N LYS A 68 -4.20 -13.42 -22.90
CA LYS A 68 -5.12 -12.54 -23.64
C LYS A 68 -4.71 -11.09 -23.55
N SER A 69 -4.33 -10.61 -22.36
CA SER A 69 -3.83 -9.25 -22.14
C SER A 69 -2.56 -8.97 -22.95
N ALA A 70 -1.59 -9.89 -22.93
CA ALA A 70 -0.35 -9.77 -23.71
C ALA A 70 -0.58 -9.76 -25.23
N ASN A 71 -1.67 -10.39 -25.69
CA ASN A 71 -2.08 -10.41 -27.10
C ASN A 71 -3.08 -9.32 -27.47
N TYR A 72 -3.33 -8.33 -26.59
CA TYR A 72 -4.29 -7.24 -26.81
C TYR A 72 -5.72 -7.73 -27.12
N GLN A 73 -6.13 -8.84 -26.51
CA GLN A 73 -7.46 -9.41 -26.69
C GLN A 73 -8.40 -8.94 -25.58
N ILE A 74 -9.66 -8.70 -25.95
CA ILE A 74 -10.74 -8.45 -24.98
C ILE A 74 -11.02 -9.75 -24.21
N ILE A 75 -10.95 -9.68 -22.89
CA ILE A 75 -11.11 -10.82 -21.97
C ILE A 75 -12.59 -11.08 -21.67
N GLY A 76 -13.33 -10.05 -21.22
CA GLY A 76 -14.74 -10.15 -20.80
C GLY A 76 -15.74 -10.12 -21.96
N ARG A 77 -15.58 -10.99 -22.96
CA ARG A 77 -16.61 -11.13 -24.03
C ARG A 77 -17.80 -11.95 -23.51
N PRO A 78 -19.06 -11.57 -23.82
CA PRO A 78 -20.24 -12.33 -23.43
C PRO A 78 -20.15 -13.81 -23.84
N GLY A 79 -20.60 -14.71 -22.96
CA GLY A 79 -20.61 -16.16 -23.22
C GLY A 79 -19.23 -16.84 -23.18
N THR A 80 -18.17 -16.15 -22.76
CA THR A 80 -16.83 -16.72 -22.56
C THR A 80 -16.57 -17.06 -21.10
N GLN A 81 -15.48 -17.79 -20.83
CA GLN A 81 -15.05 -18.19 -19.48
C GLN A 81 -15.02 -17.03 -18.46
N TRP A 82 -14.61 -15.84 -18.90
CA TRP A 82 -14.48 -14.67 -18.04
C TRP A 82 -15.68 -13.72 -18.09
N ALA A 83 -16.73 -14.06 -18.84
CA ALA A 83 -17.88 -13.18 -19.04
C ALA A 83 -18.52 -12.78 -17.71
N SER A 84 -18.85 -13.77 -16.86
CA SER A 84 -19.53 -13.54 -15.59
C SER A 84 -18.76 -12.59 -14.67
N LEU A 85 -17.43 -12.71 -14.62
CA LEU A 85 -16.57 -11.85 -13.80
C LEU A 85 -16.70 -10.38 -14.20
N PHE A 86 -16.69 -10.09 -15.51
CA PHE A 86 -16.77 -8.72 -16.01
C PHE A 86 -18.22 -8.19 -16.06
N GLU A 87 -19.22 -9.07 -16.22
CA GLU A 87 -20.64 -8.73 -16.07
C GLU A 87 -20.96 -8.32 -14.64
N GLU A 88 -20.46 -9.06 -13.64
CA GLU A 88 -20.59 -8.69 -12.22
C GLU A 88 -19.85 -7.39 -11.91
N LEU A 89 -18.62 -7.21 -12.42
CA LEU A 89 -17.91 -5.94 -12.29
C LEU A 89 -18.71 -4.77 -12.88
N ALA A 90 -19.36 -4.94 -14.03
CA ALA A 90 -20.17 -3.89 -14.64
C ALA A 90 -21.36 -3.49 -13.76
N LEU A 91 -22.04 -4.47 -13.15
CA LEU A 91 -23.12 -4.22 -12.19
C LEU A 91 -22.59 -3.49 -10.95
N ASN A 92 -21.50 -3.99 -10.35
CA ASN A 92 -20.89 -3.39 -9.17
C ASN A 92 -20.44 -1.94 -9.42
N VAL A 93 -19.88 -1.64 -10.59
CA VAL A 93 -19.49 -0.27 -10.98
C VAL A 93 -20.72 0.63 -11.17
N ALA A 94 -21.79 0.12 -11.78
CA ALA A 94 -23.01 0.90 -12.01
C ALA A 94 -23.74 1.26 -10.71
N GLU A 95 -23.68 0.38 -9.71
CA GLU A 95 -24.39 0.54 -8.44
C GLU A 95 -23.54 1.20 -7.34
N ALA A 96 -22.22 1.19 -7.46
CA ALA A 96 -21.33 1.70 -6.42
C ALA A 96 -21.45 3.22 -6.23
N PRO A 97 -21.87 3.70 -5.04
CA PRO A 97 -21.90 5.13 -4.76
C PRO A 97 -20.48 5.67 -4.51
N PRO A 98 -20.22 6.96 -4.80
CA PRO A 98 -18.96 7.59 -4.43
C PRO A 98 -18.84 7.65 -2.91
N ARG A 99 -17.84 6.97 -2.34
CA ARG A 99 -17.53 7.02 -0.91
C ARG A 99 -16.49 8.07 -0.58
N ARG A 100 -16.49 8.51 0.68
CA ARG A 100 -15.41 9.34 1.24
C ARG A 100 -14.46 8.41 2.00
N PRO A 101 -13.39 7.90 1.36
CA PRO A 101 -12.46 7.02 2.04
C PRO A 101 -11.72 7.78 3.15
N LYS A 102 -11.18 7.02 4.11
CA LYS A 102 -10.24 7.52 5.12
C LYS A 102 -8.84 7.02 4.76
N PRO A 103 -7.95 7.88 4.24
CA PRO A 103 -6.60 7.47 3.91
C PRO A 103 -5.86 6.99 5.16
N LEU A 104 -4.96 6.03 4.97
CA LEU A 104 -4.06 5.57 6.03
C LEU A 104 -2.84 6.49 6.13
N ASP A 105 -2.30 6.61 7.34
CA ASP A 105 -0.95 7.12 7.53
C ASP A 105 0.09 6.05 7.14
N GLN A 106 1.38 6.39 7.28
CA GLN A 106 2.45 5.48 6.88
C GLN A 106 2.44 4.19 7.70
N ASP A 107 2.27 4.29 9.02
CA ASP A 107 2.27 3.13 9.91
C ASP A 107 1.04 2.26 9.68
N GLY A 108 -0.14 2.86 9.46
CA GLY A 108 -1.36 2.15 9.12
C GLY A 108 -1.26 1.40 7.79
N LEU A 109 -0.59 1.97 6.79
CA LEU A 109 -0.35 1.29 5.51
C LEU A 109 0.64 0.13 5.66
N LEU A 110 1.75 0.34 6.37
CA LEU A 110 2.74 -0.71 6.63
C LEU A 110 2.14 -1.86 7.46
N GLY A 111 1.23 -1.55 8.39
CA GLY A 111 0.53 -2.53 9.21
C GLY A 111 -0.37 -3.50 8.42
N LEU A 112 -0.60 -3.28 7.13
CA LEU A 112 -1.33 -4.22 6.27
C LEU A 112 -0.47 -5.40 5.78
N PHE A 113 0.86 -5.31 5.94
CA PHE A 113 1.82 -6.27 5.42
C PHE A 113 2.50 -7.06 6.54
N SER A 114 3.11 -8.17 6.18
CA SER A 114 3.92 -8.93 7.14
C SER A 114 5.13 -8.11 7.62
N PRO A 115 5.60 -8.31 8.87
CA PRO A 115 6.85 -7.71 9.35
C PRO A 115 8.06 -8.04 8.47
N GLU A 116 8.05 -9.20 7.81
CA GLU A 116 9.08 -9.63 6.86
C GLU A 116 9.10 -8.75 5.60
N ASP A 117 7.94 -8.38 5.08
CA ASP A 117 7.81 -7.57 3.86
C ASP A 117 8.11 -6.08 4.12
N THR A 118 7.95 -5.63 5.36
CA THR A 118 8.12 -4.23 5.76
C THR A 118 9.44 -3.94 6.46
N GLY A 119 10.21 -4.99 6.81
CA GLY A 119 11.41 -4.87 7.63
C GLY A 119 11.11 -4.54 9.10
N GLY A 120 9.86 -4.68 9.55
CA GLY A 120 9.45 -4.46 10.94
C GLY A 120 10.02 -5.49 11.91
N ASN A 121 10.49 -6.63 11.41
CA ASN A 121 11.19 -7.65 12.21
C ASN A 121 12.71 -7.39 12.34
N VAL A 122 13.24 -6.32 11.74
CA VAL A 122 14.66 -5.98 11.83
C VAL A 122 14.93 -5.36 13.20
N THR A 123 15.72 -6.07 14.02
CA THR A 123 16.26 -5.50 15.25
C THR A 123 17.44 -4.60 14.91
N LEU A 124 17.27 -3.29 15.10
CA LEU A 124 18.35 -2.34 14.93
C LEU A 124 19.44 -2.58 15.97
N ILE A 125 20.65 -2.88 15.52
CA ILE A 125 21.82 -3.00 16.39
C ILE A 125 22.48 -1.61 16.46
N PRO A 126 22.58 -0.99 17.66
CA PRO A 126 23.26 0.29 17.79
C PRO A 126 24.70 0.19 17.29
N ALA A 127 25.12 1.19 16.51
CA ALA A 127 26.51 1.30 16.08
C ALA A 127 27.44 1.43 17.31
N THR A 128 28.53 0.69 17.32
CA THR A 128 29.57 0.83 18.35
C THR A 128 30.38 2.10 18.11
N GLN A 129 31.12 2.55 19.13
CA GLN A 129 32.08 3.66 18.98
C GLN A 129 33.18 3.35 17.95
N ALA A 130 33.47 2.07 17.71
CA ALA A 130 34.41 1.68 16.66
C ALA A 130 33.79 1.85 15.27
N ASP A 131 32.53 1.44 15.10
CA ASP A 131 31.78 1.57 13.85
C ASP A 131 31.65 3.04 13.42
N LEU A 132 31.36 3.94 14.37
CA LEU A 132 31.20 5.37 14.09
C LEU A 132 32.52 6.08 13.74
N ARG A 133 33.67 5.57 14.23
CA ARG A 133 34.97 6.26 14.14
C ARG A 133 35.95 5.60 13.17
N GLY A 134 35.57 4.49 12.54
CA GLY A 134 36.40 3.76 11.59
C GLY A 134 37.66 3.14 12.19
N GLY A 135 37.67 2.88 13.51
CA GLY A 135 38.84 2.37 14.22
C GLY A 135 38.62 2.19 15.73
N ASN A 136 39.59 1.61 16.42
CA ASN A 136 39.48 1.30 17.85
C ASN A 136 39.18 2.54 18.70
N PHE A 137 38.05 2.53 19.42
CA PHE A 137 37.72 3.57 20.39
C PHE A 137 38.42 3.31 21.73
N VAL A 138 39.30 4.22 22.12
CA VAL A 138 39.88 4.24 23.47
C VAL A 138 39.30 5.44 24.22
N PRO A 139 38.53 5.23 25.31
CA PRO A 139 38.02 6.32 26.13
C PRO A 139 39.19 7.09 26.75
N LYS A 140 39.25 8.40 26.48
CA LYS A 140 40.24 9.29 27.10
C LYS A 140 39.57 10.02 28.26
N PRO A 141 40.22 10.12 29.43
CA PRO A 141 39.70 10.92 30.54
C PRO A 141 39.55 12.38 30.10
N SER A 142 38.40 12.98 30.41
CA SER A 142 38.20 14.42 30.22
C SER A 142 39.06 15.18 31.23
N LEU A 143 39.69 16.26 30.79
CA LEU A 143 40.33 17.21 31.69
C LEU A 143 39.26 18.16 32.22
N GLU A 144 39.20 18.31 33.53
CA GLU A 144 38.40 19.34 34.19
C GLU A 144 39.24 20.61 34.31
N VAL A 145 38.63 21.77 33.99
CA VAL A 145 39.28 23.06 34.19
C VAL A 145 39.00 23.49 35.63
N ILE A 146 40.04 23.46 36.47
CA ILE A 146 39.99 24.02 37.82
C ILE A 146 40.36 25.51 37.71
N TYR A 147 39.43 26.39 38.08
CA TYR A 147 39.72 27.82 38.23
C TYR A 147 40.31 28.08 39.62
N ASP A 148 41.41 28.83 39.69
CA ASP A 148 41.93 29.31 40.98
C ASP A 148 40.93 30.32 41.59
N ALA A 149 40.66 30.16 42.89
CA ALA A 149 39.87 31.13 43.64
C ALA A 149 40.71 32.41 43.86
N VAL A 150 40.14 33.57 43.50
CA VAL A 150 40.72 34.91 43.69
C VAL A 150 40.64 35.32 45.16
#